data_AF-A0ABD4W1Z3-F1
#
_entry.id   AF-A0ABD4W1Z3-F1
#
_cell.length_a   1.000
_cell.length_b   1.000
_cell.length_c   1.000
_cell.angle_alpha   90.00
_cell.angle_beta   90.00
_cell.angle_gamma   90.00
#
_symmetry.space_group_name_H-M   'P 1'
#
loop_
_entity.id
_entity.type
_entity.pdbx_description
1 polymer ?
#
loop_
_entity_poly.entity_id
_entity_poly.type
_entity_poly.pdbx_seq_one_letter_code
_entity_poly.pdbx_strand_id
1 'polypeptide(L)' 'AGNPCHIADYYEKRKRSSETASHKKAAIASIHKLLRTIFALITNDQLYSYDIAKHNQRLLS' A
#
# COMPACT_ATOMS: atom_id res chain seq x y z
N ALA A 1 9.27 17.08 -4.23
CA ALA A 1 8.98 16.20 -3.08
C ALA A 1 7.71 15.43 -3.42
N GLY A 2 7.72 14.09 -3.34
CA GLY A 2 6.58 13.26 -3.75
C GLY A 2 5.43 13.30 -2.73
N ASN A 3 4.20 13.19 -3.19
CA ASN A 3 3.04 13.05 -2.30
C ASN A 3 3.13 11.72 -1.53
N PRO A 4 2.94 11.72 -0.21
CA PRO A 4 3.08 10.52 0.59
C PRO A 4 1.98 9.50 0.25
N CYS A 5 2.38 8.25 -0.05
CA CYS A 5 1.47 7.20 -0.49
C CYS A 5 1.83 5.85 0.14
N HIS A 6 0.94 5.32 0.97
CA HIS A 6 1.20 4.10 1.73
C HIS A 6 1.26 2.83 0.85
N ILE A 7 0.78 2.90 -0.40
CA ILE A 7 0.94 1.83 -1.39
C ILE A 7 2.35 1.86 -1.99
N ALA A 8 2.90 3.05 -2.28
CA ALA A 8 4.28 3.18 -2.73
C ALA A 8 5.26 2.75 -1.63
N ASP A 9 5.00 3.14 -0.38
CA ASP A 9 5.77 2.70 0.78
C ASP A 9 5.74 1.16 0.91
N TYR A 10 4.58 0.54 0.70
CA TYR A 10 4.41 -0.91 0.71
C TYR A 10 5.21 -1.60 -0.39
N TYR A 11 5.17 -1.07 -1.61
CA TYR A 11 5.93 -1.57 -2.75
C TYR A 11 7.44 -1.53 -2.45
N GLU A 12 7.97 -0.37 -2.02
CA GLU A 12 9.39 -0.21 -1.72
C GLU A 12 9.83 -1.10 -0.55
N LYS A 13 9.00 -1.27 0.48
CA LYS A 13 9.28 -2.22 1.57
C LYS A 13 9.40 -3.66 1.05
N ARG A 14 8.43 -4.12 0.25
CA ARG A 14 8.46 -5.48 -0.31
C ARG A 14 9.59 -5.69 -1.32
N LYS A 15 9.93 -4.67 -2.11
CA LYS A 15 11.04 -4.70 -3.05
C LYS A 15 12.37 -4.91 -2.31
N ARG A 16 12.59 -4.21 -1.20
CA ARG A 16 13.79 -4.36 -0.36
C ARG A 16 13.86 -5.71 0.36
N SER A 17 12.72 -6.24 0.81
CA SER A 17 12.65 -7.56 1.46
C SER A 17 12.85 -8.73 0.49
N SER A 18 12.99 -8.47 -0.81
CA SER A 18 13.06 -9.49 -1.85
C SER A 18 14.35 -9.35 -2.64
N GLU A 19 15.49 -9.61 -2.00
CA GLU A 19 16.81 -9.60 -2.67
C GLU A 19 16.93 -10.60 -3.83
N THR A 20 16.10 -11.65 -3.86
CA THR A 20 16.17 -12.73 -4.85
C THR A 20 14.89 -12.94 -5.69
N ALA A 21 13.77 -12.29 -5.36
CA ALA A 21 12.50 -12.54 -6.06
C ALA A 21 12.12 -11.40 -7.03
N SER A 22 11.56 -11.80 -8.17
CA SER A 22 11.11 -10.87 -9.21
C SER A 22 10.19 -9.77 -8.64
N HIS A 23 10.53 -8.50 -8.92
CA HIS A 23 9.75 -7.32 -8.55
C HIS A 23 8.28 -7.36 -9.02
N LYS A 24 7.95 -8.25 -9.96
CA LYS A 24 6.57 -8.54 -10.40
C LYS A 24 5.66 -8.93 -9.22
N LYS A 25 6.16 -9.73 -8.26
CA LYS A 25 5.37 -10.13 -7.08
C LYS A 25 5.06 -8.92 -6.18
N ALA A 26 6.04 -8.04 -5.97
CA ALA A 26 5.84 -6.81 -5.21
C ALA A 26 4.84 -5.87 -5.89
N ALA A 27 4.90 -5.74 -7.22
CA ALA A 27 3.95 -4.95 -7.99
C ALA A 27 2.52 -5.49 -7.89
N ILE A 28 2.32 -6.81 -8.09
CA ILE A 28 1.00 -7.47 -7.97
C ILE A 28 0.42 -7.24 -6.56
N ALA A 29 1.22 -7.46 -5.52
CA ALA A 29 0.77 -7.24 -4.14
C ALA A 29 0.40 -5.76 -3.87
N SER A 30 1.10 -4.82 -4.50
CA SER A 30 0.84 -3.39 -4.34
C SER A 30 -0.46 -2.97 -5.05
N ILE A 31 -0.73 -3.47 -6.25
CA ILE A 31 -2.00 -3.25 -6.96
C ILE A 31 -3.16 -3.86 -6.18
N HIS A 32 -3.01 -5.09 -5.68
CA HIS A 32 -4.02 -5.74 -4.85
C HIS A 32 -4.38 -4.88 -3.63
N LYS A 33 -3.37 -4.33 -2.96
CA LYS A 33 -3.56 -3.45 -1.81
C LYS A 33 -4.25 -2.13 -2.20
N LEU A 34 -3.90 -1.55 -3.35
CA LEU A 34 -4.54 -0.37 -3.91
C LEU A 34 -6.04 -0.59 -4.13
N LEU A 35 -6.41 -1.67 -4.83
CA LEU A 35 -7.81 -1.99 -5.12
C LEU A 35 -8.61 -2.18 -3.83
N ARG A 36 -8.05 -2.88 -2.84
CA ARG A 36 -8.68 -3.05 -1.52
C ARG A 36 -8.90 -1.72 -0.80
N THR A 37 -7.93 -0.82 -0.86
CA THR A 37 -8.07 0.51 -0.25
C THR A 37 -9.13 1.34 -0.97
N ILE A 38 -9.11 1.41 -2.31
CA ILE A 38 -10.11 2.15 -3.08
C ILE A 38 -11.51 1.62 -2.80
N PHE A 39 -11.68 0.29 -2.80
CA PHE A 39 -12.95 -0.34 -2.49
C PHE A 39 -13.46 0.06 -1.10
N ALA A 40 -12.62 -0.06 -0.07
CA ALA A 40 -13.01 0.33 1.29
C ALA A 40 -13.37 1.81 1.40
N LEU A 41 -12.63 2.69 0.74
CA LEU A 41 -12.91 4.14 0.74
C LEU A 41 -14.26 4.44 0.10
N ILE A 42 -14.56 3.86 -1.07
CA ILE A 42 -15.85 4.04 -1.75
C ILE A 42 -16.99 3.49 -0.90
N THR A 43 -16.85 2.28 -0.34
CA THR A 43 -17.88 1.64 0.47
C THR A 43 -18.22 2.44 1.73
N ASN A 44 -17.27 3.17 2.30
CA ASN A 44 -17.46 3.93 3.53
C ASN A 44 -17.63 5.44 3.29
N ASP A 45 -17.69 5.90 2.03
CA ASP A 45 -17.72 7.32 1.65
C ASP A 45 -16.60 8.15 2.32
N GLN A 46 -15.38 7.59 2.32
CA GLN A 46 -14.22 8.19 2.96
C GLN A 46 -13.20 8.69 1.95
N LEU A 47 -12.63 9.86 2.23
CA LEU A 47 -11.47 10.36 1.51
C LEU A 47 -10.21 9.63 1.94
N TYR A 48 -9.28 9.47 1.00
CA TYR A 48 -7.97 8.91 1.30
C TYR A 48 -7.16 9.84 2.21
N SER A 49 -6.71 9.33 3.36
CA SER A 49 -5.75 9.99 4.25
C SER A 49 -4.51 9.13 4.46
N TYR A 50 -3.33 9.70 4.17
CA TYR A 50 -2.06 8.98 4.32
C TYR A 50 -1.77 8.60 5.78
N ASP A 51 -2.03 9.49 6.74
CA ASP A 51 -1.75 9.23 8.15
C ASP A 51 -2.59 8.07 8.70
N ILE A 52 -3.89 8.04 8.34
CA ILE A 52 -4.79 6.94 8.69
C ILE A 52 -4.32 5.63 8.03
N ALA A 53 -4.00 5.67 6.75
CA ALA A 53 -3.57 4.48 6.01
C ALA A 53 -2.23 3.91 6.52
N LYS A 54 -1.31 4.79 6.94
CA LYS A 54 -0.02 4.43 7.54
C LYS A 54 -0.18 3.86 8.95
N HIS A 55 -1.10 4.40 9.76
CA HIS A 55 -1.43 3.86 11.07
C HIS A 55 -2.00 2.43 10.95
N ASN A 56 -2.96 2.23 10.05
CA ASN A 56 -3.59 0.93 9.83
C ASN A 56 -2.63 -0.14 9.30
N GLN A 57 -1.54 0.25 8.62
CA GLN A 57 -0.47 -0.69 8.24
C GLN A 57 0.28 -1.28 9.45
N ARG A 58 0.41 -0.55 10.55
CA ARG A 58 1.11 -1.02 11.76
C ARG A 58 0.30 -2.00 12.58
N LEU A 59 -1.03 -1.96 12.44
CA LEU A 59 -1.95 -2.88 13.11
C LEU A 59 -2.06 -4.23 12.38
N LEU A 60 -1.61 -4.30 11.12
CA LEU A 60 -1.69 -5.49 10.25
C LEU A 60 -0.31 -6.13 10.00
N SER A 61 0.75 -5.63 10.63
CA SER A 61 2.15 -6.09 10.49
C SER A 61 2.64 -6.80 11.73
#